data_AF-A0A3C0L4B7-F1
#
_entry.id   AF-A0A3C0L4B7-F1
#
_cell.length_a   1.000
_cell.length_b   1.000
_cell.length_c   1.000
_cell.angle_alpha   90.00
_cell.angle_beta   90.00
_cell.angle_gamma   90.00
#
_symmetry.space_group_name_H-M   'P 1'
#
loop_
_entity.id
_entity.type
_entity.pdbx_description
1 polymer ?
#
loop_
_entity_poly.entity_id
_entity_poly.type
_entity_poly.pdbx_seq_one_letter_code
_entity_poly.pdbx_strand_id
1 'polypeptide(L)'
;FDDNVEDFDEDIDEAIALLASSHFLPPAEIRADKISVDGTLLRYSDAALVEPASNLVDALAQSDRDLIDASLISVPGYFDSAQGIKAGQQYGQEGSGVRPSTLDEFAIPGAFILSDGAGRNRFPIKAAADGNGNEMPLTQDEVRQLLETAHQTMSAARGQIRRPLNQSARVSMVVVDTTGEILGLVIGSDAPIFGLDVAVQKARTATFFSSELAATYLVGLNRDEISDYVQRVRVFLNDPQALTGQHAFSDRAGGNLSRPYFPDGELGRPHGPLSRPITEWSPFATGLQESLVRPEVVKHLGFVDGTSDKGAANECVGLLNEGGDIHLLGNGIQIFPGSVPIYRGSTLIGGIGVSGDGVDQDDMIAFLSVHRVGEALGTLGNAPKEIRADTIEVDNVRLRYISCPFNPFLDESEQEVCNGK
;
A
#
# COMPACT_ATOMS: atom_id res chain seq x y z
N PHE A 1 20.55 19.47 3.81
CA PHE A 1 20.92 18.54 2.72
C PHE A 1 22.40 18.31 2.93
N ASP A 2 22.73 17.10 3.33
CA ASP A 2 24.11 16.67 3.49
C ASP A 2 24.63 16.30 2.09
N ASP A 3 25.64 17.05 1.63
CA ASP A 3 26.29 16.85 0.34
C ASP A 3 27.35 15.73 0.40
N ASN A 4 27.72 15.26 1.60
CA ASN A 4 28.84 14.38 1.87
C ASN A 4 28.47 13.19 2.78
N VAL A 5 27.97 12.12 2.17
CA VAL A 5 27.64 10.88 2.88
C VAL A 5 28.86 10.06 3.39
N GLU A 6 30.04 10.66 3.57
CA GLU A 6 31.25 10.04 4.14
C GLU A 6 31.68 10.58 5.52
N ASP A 7 31.20 11.75 5.96
CA ASP A 7 31.48 12.31 7.29
C ASP A 7 30.29 12.20 8.25
N PHE A 8 30.47 12.56 9.51
CA PHE A 8 29.39 12.66 10.48
C PHE A 8 29.17 14.15 10.75
N ASP A 9 27.97 14.65 10.45
CA ASP A 9 27.59 16.03 10.72
C ASP A 9 27.24 16.24 12.21
N GLU A 10 27.59 17.41 12.73
CA GLU A 10 27.05 17.88 14.02
C GLU A 10 25.62 18.43 13.80
N ASP A 11 24.66 17.55 13.53
CA ASP A 11 23.24 17.90 13.40
C ASP A 11 22.54 17.91 14.78
N ILE A 12 22.11 19.09 15.21
CA ILE A 12 21.42 19.27 16.50
C ILE A 12 20.04 18.62 16.53
N ASP A 13 19.31 18.61 15.41
CA ASP A 13 17.98 17.99 15.32
C ASP A 13 18.11 16.47 15.44
N GLU A 14 19.15 15.90 14.83
CA GLU A 14 19.43 14.47 14.94
C GLU A 14 19.93 14.08 16.34
N ALA A 15 20.78 14.90 16.97
CA ALA A 15 21.19 14.69 18.36
C ALA A 15 19.99 14.73 19.33
N ILE A 16 19.06 15.68 19.13
CA ILE A 16 17.80 15.75 19.90
C ILE A 16 16.96 14.48 19.67
N ALA A 17 16.82 14.02 18.43
CA ALA A 17 16.07 12.81 18.10
C ALA A 17 16.67 11.55 18.77
N LEU A 18 18.00 11.40 18.72
CA LEU A 18 18.70 10.30 19.39
C LEU A 18 18.50 10.32 20.90
N LEU A 19 18.66 11.47 21.55
CA LEU A 19 18.45 11.62 22.99
C LEU A 19 17.00 11.33 23.38
N ALA A 20 16.03 11.81 22.61
CA ALA A 20 14.60 11.55 22.84
C ALA A 20 14.25 10.06 22.69
N SER A 21 14.99 9.33 21.85
CA SER A 21 14.84 7.88 21.67
C SER A 21 15.61 7.04 22.70
N SER A 22 16.34 7.67 23.64
CA SER A 22 17.11 6.96 24.67
C SER A 22 16.21 5.96 25.42
N HIS A 23 16.71 4.76 25.64
CA HIS A 23 15.97 3.59 26.18
C HIS A 23 14.92 2.94 25.26
N PHE A 24 14.63 3.54 24.10
CA PHE A 24 13.77 2.97 23.05
C PHE A 24 14.53 2.71 21.74
N LEU A 25 15.86 2.87 21.75
CA LEU A 25 16.71 2.57 20.60
C LEU A 25 16.52 1.12 20.16
N PRO A 26 16.50 0.86 18.84
CA PRO A 26 16.40 -0.49 18.34
C PRO A 26 17.63 -1.31 18.77
N PRO A 27 17.48 -2.63 18.96
CA PRO A 27 18.62 -3.52 19.14
C PRO A 27 19.65 -3.34 18.02
N ALA A 28 20.93 -3.41 18.36
CA ALA A 28 22.02 -3.12 17.44
C ALA A 28 21.99 -4.02 16.20
N GLU A 29 21.45 -5.24 16.31
CA GLU A 29 21.33 -6.23 15.25
C GLU A 29 20.31 -5.89 14.15
N ILE A 30 19.35 -4.99 14.42
CA ILE A 30 18.35 -4.56 13.43
C ILE A 30 18.55 -3.09 13.00
N ARG A 31 19.67 -2.50 13.40
CA ARG A 31 20.00 -1.11 13.12
C ARG A 31 20.48 -0.94 11.67
N ALA A 32 20.19 0.21 11.05
CA ALA A 32 20.46 0.42 9.62
C ALA A 32 21.95 0.26 9.25
N ASP A 33 22.88 0.60 10.16
CA ASP A 33 24.33 0.38 10.02
C ASP A 33 24.77 -1.10 10.07
N LYS A 34 23.81 -2.04 10.21
CA LYS A 34 24.02 -3.48 9.99
C LYS A 34 23.46 -3.96 8.66
N ILE A 35 22.79 -3.10 7.91
CA ILE A 35 22.22 -3.40 6.60
C ILE A 35 23.21 -2.94 5.54
N SER A 36 23.66 -3.87 4.71
CA SER A 36 24.48 -3.55 3.53
C SER A 36 23.63 -3.52 2.27
N VAL A 37 23.76 -2.45 1.50
CA VAL A 37 23.22 -2.27 0.15
C VAL A 37 24.39 -2.06 -0.79
N ASP A 38 24.56 -2.97 -1.76
CA ASP A 38 25.66 -2.95 -2.74
C ASP A 38 27.06 -2.76 -2.13
N GLY A 39 27.30 -3.39 -0.96
CA GLY A 39 28.59 -3.33 -0.26
C GLY A 39 28.78 -2.09 0.62
N THR A 40 27.85 -1.15 0.60
CA THR A 40 27.81 0.03 1.49
C THR A 40 26.89 -0.26 2.67
N LEU A 41 27.24 0.16 3.89
CA LEU A 41 26.32 0.09 5.03
C LEU A 41 25.43 1.33 5.04
N LEU A 42 24.13 1.14 5.28
CA LEU A 42 23.23 2.27 5.46
C LEU A 42 23.60 3.02 6.75
N ARG A 43 23.47 4.35 6.75
CA ARG A 43 23.63 5.12 7.98
C ARG A 43 22.40 4.94 8.87
N TYR A 44 22.62 4.71 10.15
CA TYR A 44 21.55 4.75 11.14
C TYR A 44 21.36 6.14 11.72
N SER A 45 22.47 6.81 11.99
CA SER A 45 22.46 8.19 12.42
C SER A 45 23.78 8.86 12.05
N ASP A 46 23.71 10.15 11.73
CA ASP A 46 24.85 11.03 11.52
C ASP A 46 25.30 11.74 12.80
N ALA A 47 24.49 11.67 13.85
CA ALA A 47 24.90 11.98 15.20
C ALA A 47 25.40 10.71 15.92
N ALA A 48 26.51 10.83 16.65
CA ALA A 48 26.86 9.85 17.67
C ALA A 48 26.17 10.24 18.97
N LEU A 49 25.50 9.28 19.62
CA LEU A 49 25.37 9.33 21.07
C LEU A 49 26.77 9.16 21.65
N VAL A 50 27.52 10.25 21.72
CA VAL A 50 28.51 10.38 22.77
C VAL A 50 27.66 10.27 24.02
N GLU A 51 27.70 9.13 24.73
CA GLU A 51 27.13 9.07 26.07
C GLU A 51 27.66 10.31 26.77
N PRO A 52 26.82 11.31 27.05
CA PRO A 52 27.36 12.54 27.59
C PRO A 52 28.06 12.13 28.88
N ALA A 53 29.31 12.56 29.06
CA ALA A 53 30.09 12.35 30.30
C ALA A 53 29.44 13.06 31.51
N SER A 54 28.16 13.35 31.44
CA SER A 54 27.39 14.22 32.27
C SER A 54 25.95 13.70 32.23
N ASN A 55 25.48 13.22 33.38
CA ASN A 55 24.22 13.55 34.06
C ASN A 55 22.89 13.67 33.29
N LEU A 56 22.81 13.62 31.96
CA LEU A 56 21.60 13.85 31.18
C LEU A 56 20.80 12.56 31.04
N VAL A 57 21.45 11.41 30.78
CA VAL A 57 20.81 10.10 30.81
C VAL A 57 20.40 9.74 32.24
N ASP A 58 21.26 10.01 33.24
CA ASP A 58 20.91 9.88 34.66
C ASP A 58 19.85 10.89 35.13
N ALA A 59 19.71 12.05 34.47
CA ALA A 59 18.63 13.01 34.73
C ALA A 59 17.30 12.57 34.10
N LEU A 60 17.33 12.00 32.89
CA LEU A 60 16.16 11.44 32.20
C LEU A 60 15.70 10.11 32.82
N ALA A 61 16.60 9.36 33.46
CA ALA A 61 16.30 8.11 34.18
C ALA A 61 15.77 8.33 35.61
N GLN A 62 15.73 9.57 36.11
CA GLN A 62 15.01 9.87 37.35
C GLN A 62 13.52 9.85 37.07
N SER A 63 12.80 8.96 37.75
CA SER A 63 11.38 8.65 37.55
C SER A 63 10.41 9.83 37.64
N ASP A 64 10.86 11.02 38.03
CA ASP A 64 10.00 12.14 38.42
C ASP A 64 10.54 13.53 38.04
N ARG A 65 11.56 13.65 37.18
CA ARG A 65 11.99 14.96 36.68
C ARG A 65 11.95 15.07 35.15
N ASP A 66 10.96 15.84 34.70
CA ASP A 66 10.96 16.66 33.49
C ASP A 66 10.38 16.07 32.18
N LEU A 67 9.55 15.02 32.25
CA LEU A 67 8.31 15.02 31.43
C LEU A 67 7.23 15.94 32.05
N ILE A 68 7.41 16.30 33.33
CA ILE A 68 6.48 17.08 34.16
C ILE A 68 6.58 18.61 33.90
N ASP A 69 7.73 19.10 33.40
CA ASP A 69 7.93 20.52 33.05
C ASP A 69 7.67 20.81 31.55
N ALA A 70 7.41 19.78 30.73
CA ALA A 70 7.04 19.95 29.34
C ALA A 70 5.55 20.31 29.21
N SER A 71 5.24 21.34 28.42
CA SER A 71 3.84 21.66 28.11
C SER A 71 3.34 20.77 26.96
N LEU A 72 2.29 20.00 27.23
CA LEU A 72 1.58 19.26 26.19
C LEU A 72 0.87 20.24 25.23
N ILE A 73 1.04 20.04 23.93
CA ILE A 73 0.37 20.84 22.89
C ILE A 73 -0.77 20.02 22.31
N SER A 74 -1.97 20.59 22.27
CA SER A 74 -3.10 19.99 21.55
C SER A 74 -2.86 20.06 20.04
N VAL A 75 -3.12 18.95 19.35
CA VAL A 75 -3.14 18.87 17.89
C VAL A 75 -4.58 18.55 17.49
N PRO A 76 -5.34 19.52 16.95
CA PRO A 76 -6.75 19.31 16.60
C PRO A 76 -6.97 18.04 15.77
N GLY A 77 -7.89 17.18 16.22
CA GLY A 77 -8.19 15.89 15.59
C GLY A 77 -7.28 14.72 15.98
N TYR A 78 -6.12 14.95 16.59
CA TYR A 78 -5.15 13.90 16.91
C TYR A 78 -4.87 13.74 18.41
N PHE A 79 -4.70 14.85 19.13
CA PHE A 79 -4.32 14.84 20.53
C PHE A 79 -4.87 16.05 21.27
N ASP A 80 -5.48 15.82 22.43
CA ASP A 80 -5.95 16.85 23.35
C ASP A 80 -5.06 16.84 24.58
N SER A 81 -4.29 17.93 24.77
CA SER A 81 -3.36 18.08 25.89
C SER A 81 -4.04 18.03 27.25
N ALA A 82 -5.35 18.34 27.33
CA ALA A 82 -6.12 18.23 28.56
C ALA A 82 -6.30 16.77 29.03
N GLN A 83 -6.12 15.79 28.14
CA GLN A 83 -6.19 14.37 28.47
C GLN A 83 -4.90 13.82 29.08
N GLY A 84 -3.84 14.63 29.16
CA GLY A 84 -2.54 14.21 29.66
C GLY A 84 -1.82 13.26 28.71
N ILE A 85 -0.79 12.58 29.22
CA ILE A 85 0.00 11.62 28.45
C ILE A 85 -0.85 10.42 28.07
N LYS A 86 -0.96 10.12 26.76
CA LYS A 86 -1.68 8.95 26.25
C LYS A 86 -0.80 7.71 26.36
N ALA A 87 -1.25 6.73 27.13
CA ALA A 87 -0.56 5.44 27.24
C ALA A 87 -0.63 4.65 25.92
N GLY A 88 0.49 4.04 25.53
CA GLY A 88 0.56 3.13 24.39
C GLY A 88 -0.27 1.85 24.62
N GLN A 89 -0.65 1.19 23.53
CA GLN A 89 -1.38 -0.08 23.55
C GLN A 89 -0.45 -1.18 23.03
N GLN A 90 -0.48 -2.35 23.67
CA GLN A 90 0.34 -3.48 23.24
C GLN A 90 -0.15 -4.02 21.89
N TYR A 91 0.76 -4.12 20.92
CA TYR A 91 0.47 -4.73 19.62
C TYR A 91 -0.05 -6.17 19.77
N GLY A 92 -1.05 -6.54 18.96
CA GLY A 92 -1.68 -7.86 19.00
C GLY A 92 -2.84 -7.96 20.00
N GLN A 93 -3.14 -6.88 20.72
CA GLN A 93 -4.31 -6.78 21.59
C GLN A 93 -5.40 -5.92 20.95
N GLU A 94 -6.64 -6.08 21.40
CA GLU A 94 -7.81 -5.30 20.95
C GLU A 94 -7.53 -3.80 20.92
N GLY A 95 -6.94 -3.25 21.97
CA GLY A 95 -6.65 -1.82 22.10
C GLY A 95 -5.65 -1.28 21.07
N SER A 96 -4.84 -2.13 20.44
CA SER A 96 -3.93 -1.72 19.36
C SER A 96 -4.59 -1.62 17.99
N GLY A 97 -5.84 -2.12 17.86
CA GLY A 97 -6.54 -2.20 16.58
C GLY A 97 -6.07 -3.33 15.67
N VAL A 98 -5.06 -4.12 16.06
CA VAL A 98 -4.59 -5.32 15.34
C VAL A 98 -4.48 -6.47 16.32
N ARG A 99 -5.10 -7.61 16.03
CA ARG A 99 -5.04 -8.81 16.88
C ARG A 99 -5.06 -10.11 16.10
N PRO A 100 -4.65 -11.25 16.70
CA PRO A 100 -4.85 -12.55 16.09
C PRO A 100 -6.33 -12.79 15.73
N SER A 101 -6.56 -13.46 14.61
CA SER A 101 -7.90 -13.93 14.24
C SER A 101 -8.30 -15.15 15.08
N THR A 102 -9.61 -15.31 15.32
CA THR A 102 -10.14 -16.60 15.75
C THR A 102 -10.30 -17.54 14.54
N LEU A 103 -10.48 -18.84 14.77
CA LEU A 103 -10.72 -19.81 13.68
C LEU A 103 -12.08 -19.62 13.00
N ASP A 104 -13.03 -18.99 13.68
CA ASP A 104 -14.34 -18.63 13.10
C ASP A 104 -14.22 -17.41 12.17
N GLU A 105 -13.26 -16.53 12.43
CA GLU A 105 -12.98 -15.36 11.59
C GLU A 105 -12.11 -15.70 10.37
N PHE A 106 -11.11 -16.57 10.55
CA PHE A 106 -10.22 -17.03 9.49
C PHE A 106 -9.62 -18.40 9.84
N ALA A 107 -9.81 -19.38 8.96
CA ALA A 107 -9.50 -20.78 9.28
C ALA A 107 -7.99 -21.08 9.43
N ILE A 108 -7.12 -20.23 8.88
CA ILE A 108 -5.66 -20.43 8.94
C ILE A 108 -5.11 -19.83 10.25
N PRO A 109 -4.50 -20.65 11.13
CA PRO A 109 -3.93 -20.17 12.38
C PRO A 109 -2.80 -19.17 12.18
N GLY A 110 -2.66 -18.23 13.13
CA GLY A 110 -1.56 -17.25 13.13
C GLY A 110 -1.77 -16.04 12.23
N ALA A 111 -2.91 -15.94 11.55
CA ALA A 111 -3.34 -14.72 10.90
C ALA A 111 -3.79 -13.66 11.93
N PHE A 112 -3.74 -12.40 11.52
CA PHE A 112 -4.19 -11.24 12.27
C PHE A 112 -5.28 -10.51 11.48
N ILE A 113 -6.09 -9.73 12.18
CA ILE A 113 -7.17 -8.90 11.63
C ILE A 113 -7.14 -7.50 12.23
N LEU A 114 -7.85 -6.57 11.59
CA LEU A 114 -8.12 -5.26 12.16
C LEU A 114 -9.31 -5.31 13.12
N SER A 115 -9.08 -4.90 14.36
CA SER A 115 -10.10 -4.81 15.40
C SER A 115 -10.60 -3.38 15.60
N ASP A 116 -11.87 -3.26 15.96
CA ASP A 116 -12.47 -2.00 16.42
C ASP A 116 -12.17 -1.66 17.89
N GLY A 117 -11.44 -2.52 18.60
CA GLY A 117 -11.13 -2.39 20.02
C GLY A 117 -12.23 -2.88 20.97
N ALA A 118 -13.37 -3.33 20.43
CA ALA A 118 -14.50 -3.90 21.17
C ALA A 118 -14.72 -5.39 20.85
N GLY A 119 -13.70 -6.05 20.28
CA GLY A 119 -13.73 -7.47 19.95
C GLY A 119 -14.20 -7.80 18.54
N ARG A 120 -14.60 -6.80 17.74
CA ARG A 120 -15.15 -7.04 16.40
C ARG A 120 -14.10 -6.83 15.33
N ASN A 121 -14.06 -7.74 14.35
CA ASN A 121 -13.32 -7.54 13.12
C ASN A 121 -13.93 -6.38 12.31
N ARG A 122 -13.11 -5.40 11.94
CA ARG A 122 -13.52 -4.22 11.15
C ARG A 122 -13.88 -4.57 9.71
N PHE A 123 -13.22 -5.57 9.13
CA PHE A 123 -13.37 -5.98 7.74
C PHE A 123 -13.53 -7.51 7.64
N PRO A 124 -14.64 -8.06 8.17
CA PRO A 124 -14.91 -9.48 8.11
C PRO A 124 -15.16 -9.93 6.66
N ILE A 125 -14.86 -11.19 6.38
CA ILE A 125 -15.13 -11.80 5.08
C ILE A 125 -16.64 -11.81 4.79
N LYS A 126 -17.06 -11.09 3.74
CA LYS A 126 -18.45 -10.97 3.30
C LYS A 126 -18.59 -11.13 1.79
N ALA A 127 -19.81 -11.40 1.33
CA ALA A 127 -20.14 -11.35 -0.09
C ALA A 127 -20.20 -9.89 -0.58
N ALA A 128 -19.91 -9.69 -1.85
CA ALA A 128 -20.08 -8.41 -2.52
C ALA A 128 -21.58 -8.10 -2.74
N ALA A 129 -21.92 -6.81 -2.68
CA ALA A 129 -23.30 -6.33 -2.82
C ALA A 129 -23.55 -5.59 -4.14
N ASP A 130 -22.50 -5.37 -4.92
CA ASP A 130 -22.47 -4.62 -6.17
C ASP A 130 -22.82 -5.53 -7.36
N GLY A 131 -24.13 -5.71 -7.58
CA GLY A 131 -24.62 -6.36 -8.80
C GLY A 131 -24.63 -5.39 -9.98
N ASN A 132 -23.86 -5.68 -11.04
CA ASN A 132 -23.95 -4.98 -12.34
C ASN A 132 -25.16 -5.44 -13.17
N GLY A 133 -26.35 -5.50 -12.55
CA GLY A 133 -27.63 -5.77 -13.20
C GLY A 133 -27.87 -7.18 -13.75
N ASN A 134 -26.84 -7.93 -14.18
CA ASN A 134 -26.97 -9.27 -14.79
C ASN A 134 -25.90 -10.30 -14.38
N GLU A 135 -24.87 -9.90 -13.63
CA GLU A 135 -23.74 -10.76 -13.29
C GLU A 135 -23.67 -10.99 -11.79
N MET A 136 -23.32 -12.21 -11.41
CA MET A 136 -23.13 -12.54 -10.00
C MET A 136 -21.93 -11.74 -9.48
N PRO A 137 -22.02 -11.08 -8.33
CA PRO A 137 -20.85 -10.50 -7.63
C PRO A 137 -19.94 -11.61 -7.05
N LEU A 138 -18.86 -11.22 -6.37
CA LEU A 138 -18.05 -12.14 -5.56
C LEU A 138 -18.89 -12.68 -4.39
N THR A 139 -18.93 -14.01 -4.24
CA THR A 139 -19.57 -14.65 -3.10
C THR A 139 -18.65 -14.63 -1.86
N GLN A 140 -19.23 -14.76 -0.67
CA GLN A 140 -18.44 -14.83 0.57
C GLN A 140 -17.43 -15.99 0.56
N ASP A 141 -17.79 -17.12 -0.05
CA ASP A 141 -16.94 -18.30 -0.14
C ASP A 141 -15.78 -18.11 -1.14
N GLU A 142 -15.99 -17.37 -2.22
CA GLU A 142 -14.93 -16.97 -3.14
C GLU A 142 -13.95 -16.00 -2.47
N VAL A 143 -14.45 -15.00 -1.75
CA VAL A 143 -13.61 -14.04 -1.00
C VAL A 143 -12.78 -14.78 0.06
N ARG A 144 -13.39 -15.73 0.78
CA ARG A 144 -12.66 -16.57 1.75
C ARG A 144 -11.53 -17.34 1.09
N GLN A 145 -11.81 -18.03 -0.02
CA GLN A 145 -10.81 -18.84 -0.70
C GLN A 145 -9.68 -18.00 -1.31
N LEU A 146 -9.96 -16.80 -1.81
CA LEU A 146 -8.95 -15.85 -2.28
C LEU A 146 -7.98 -15.47 -1.16
N LEU A 147 -8.51 -15.06 0.00
CA LEU A 147 -7.69 -14.66 1.15
C LEU A 147 -6.92 -15.84 1.77
N GLU A 148 -7.54 -17.01 1.89
CA GLU A 148 -6.88 -18.23 2.38
C GLU A 148 -5.77 -18.69 1.44
N THR A 149 -6.02 -18.68 0.13
CA THR A 149 -5.01 -19.06 -0.88
C THR A 149 -3.88 -18.02 -0.94
N ALA A 150 -4.17 -16.73 -0.79
CA ALA A 150 -3.16 -15.69 -0.67
C ALA A 150 -2.29 -15.92 0.57
N HIS A 151 -2.88 -16.22 1.73
CA HIS A 151 -2.14 -16.50 2.96
C HIS A 151 -1.28 -17.77 2.86
N GLN A 152 -1.76 -18.82 2.21
CA GLN A 152 -0.97 -20.03 1.94
C GLN A 152 0.20 -19.73 1.00
N THR A 153 -0.04 -18.94 -0.05
CA THR A 153 1.00 -18.52 -1.00
C THR A 153 2.06 -17.67 -0.32
N MET A 154 1.65 -16.72 0.53
CA MET A 154 2.53 -15.93 1.40
C MET A 154 3.39 -16.84 2.29
N SER A 155 2.77 -17.80 2.97
CA SER A 155 3.47 -18.70 3.89
C SER A 155 4.56 -19.52 3.19
N ALA A 156 4.33 -19.92 1.94
CA ALA A 156 5.30 -20.64 1.11
C ALA A 156 6.37 -19.74 0.48
N ALA A 157 6.05 -18.46 0.23
CA ALA A 157 6.94 -17.51 -0.43
C ALA A 157 8.11 -17.10 0.46
N ARG A 158 9.32 -17.05 -0.10
CA ARG A 158 10.52 -16.51 0.53
C ARG A 158 10.43 -14.98 0.59
N GLY A 159 10.56 -14.43 1.79
CA GLY A 159 10.62 -12.98 2.02
C GLY A 159 11.91 -12.37 1.49
N GLN A 160 11.80 -11.19 0.88
CA GLN A 160 12.88 -10.42 0.29
C GLN A 160 13.52 -9.47 1.30
N ILE A 161 12.70 -8.87 2.17
CA ILE A 161 13.14 -7.81 3.09
C ILE A 161 13.26 -8.29 4.54
N ARG A 162 13.54 -9.59 4.73
CA ARG A 162 13.51 -10.24 6.05
C ARG A 162 14.88 -10.74 6.53
N ARG A 163 15.09 -10.61 7.84
CA ARG A 163 16.23 -11.19 8.56
C ARG A 163 15.72 -12.00 9.78
N PRO A 164 16.32 -13.17 10.09
CA PRO A 164 17.25 -13.93 9.24
C PRO A 164 16.65 -14.29 7.87
N LEU A 165 17.52 -14.57 6.90
CA LEU A 165 17.11 -14.98 5.55
C LEU A 165 16.38 -16.34 5.59
N ASN A 166 15.71 -16.70 4.50
CA ASN A 166 14.89 -17.92 4.38
C ASN A 166 13.70 -17.97 5.36
N GLN A 167 13.05 -16.83 5.57
CA GLN A 167 11.77 -16.73 6.24
C GLN A 167 10.65 -16.52 5.22
N SER A 168 9.41 -16.86 5.62
CA SER A 168 8.23 -16.58 4.81
C SER A 168 8.03 -15.08 4.61
N ALA A 169 7.53 -14.68 3.45
CA ALA A 169 7.06 -13.33 3.21
C ALA A 169 5.97 -12.95 4.22
N ARG A 170 5.89 -11.68 4.63
CA ARG A 170 4.83 -11.19 5.53
C ARG A 170 4.09 -10.02 4.90
N VAL A 171 2.80 -10.21 4.64
CA VAL A 171 1.97 -9.24 3.90
C VAL A 171 0.58 -9.09 4.50
N SER A 172 -0.05 -7.95 4.24
CA SER A 172 -1.49 -7.76 4.38
C SER A 172 -2.16 -8.06 3.04
N MET A 173 -3.34 -8.67 3.08
CA MET A 173 -4.10 -9.12 1.90
C MET A 173 -5.53 -8.60 1.98
N VAL A 174 -6.02 -8.02 0.89
CA VAL A 174 -7.33 -7.38 0.82
C VAL A 174 -8.03 -7.78 -0.47
N VAL A 175 -9.32 -8.10 -0.38
CA VAL A 175 -10.20 -8.24 -1.55
C VAL A 175 -11.22 -7.12 -1.52
N VAL A 176 -11.43 -6.47 -2.66
CA VAL A 176 -12.47 -5.44 -2.88
C VAL A 176 -13.41 -5.85 -4.01
N ASP A 177 -14.64 -5.34 -3.97
CA ASP A 177 -15.57 -5.45 -5.09
C ASP A 177 -15.35 -4.38 -6.17
N THR A 178 -16.22 -4.33 -7.20
CA THR A 178 -16.12 -3.37 -8.31
C THR A 178 -16.47 -1.93 -7.94
N THR A 179 -17.05 -1.72 -6.76
CA THR A 179 -17.23 -0.39 -6.17
C THR A 179 -16.07 0.01 -5.27
N GLY A 180 -15.12 -0.88 -5.03
CA GLY A 180 -13.97 -0.67 -4.14
C GLY A 180 -14.29 -0.92 -2.67
N GLU A 181 -15.45 -1.48 -2.35
CA GLU A 181 -15.80 -1.84 -0.98
C GLU A 181 -14.97 -3.05 -0.52
N ILE A 182 -14.48 -3.00 0.73
CA ILE A 182 -13.63 -4.07 1.27
C ILE A 182 -14.51 -5.27 1.61
N LEU A 183 -14.24 -6.41 0.98
CA LEU A 183 -14.94 -7.68 1.23
C LEU A 183 -14.26 -8.54 2.27
N GLY A 184 -12.98 -8.27 2.56
CA GLY A 184 -12.22 -8.90 3.62
C GLY A 184 -10.77 -8.42 3.65
N LEU A 185 -10.20 -8.34 4.85
CA LEU A 185 -8.80 -7.99 5.07
C LEU A 185 -8.18 -8.97 6.08
N VAL A 186 -7.05 -9.55 5.71
CA VAL A 186 -6.29 -10.48 6.56
C VAL A 186 -4.82 -10.06 6.58
N ILE A 187 -4.20 -10.16 7.74
CA ILE A 187 -2.83 -9.73 7.99
C ILE A 187 -2.00 -10.97 8.30
N GLY A 188 -0.90 -11.18 7.58
CA GLY A 188 0.08 -12.20 7.93
C GLY A 188 0.77 -11.85 9.25
N SER A 189 1.12 -12.86 10.05
CA SER A 189 1.91 -12.62 11.28
C SER A 189 3.15 -11.80 10.98
N ASP A 190 3.44 -10.77 11.79
CA ASP A 190 4.63 -9.92 11.61
C ASP A 190 4.70 -9.19 10.26
N ALA A 191 3.55 -8.94 9.61
CA ALA A 191 3.48 -8.08 8.43
C ALA A 191 3.67 -6.60 8.81
N PRO A 192 4.39 -5.81 7.99
CA PRO A 192 4.52 -4.38 8.24
C PRO A 192 3.17 -3.66 8.25
N ILE A 193 2.98 -2.77 9.23
CA ILE A 193 1.72 -2.06 9.47
C ILE A 193 1.32 -1.15 8.30
N PHE A 194 2.30 -0.59 7.57
CA PHE A 194 2.00 0.19 6.36
C PHE A 194 1.22 -0.62 5.31
N GLY A 195 1.39 -1.95 5.31
CA GLY A 195 0.74 -2.85 4.36
C GLY A 195 -0.78 -2.83 4.45
N LEU A 196 -1.35 -2.41 5.59
CA LEU A 196 -2.79 -2.33 5.81
C LEU A 196 -3.45 -1.37 4.81
N ASP A 197 -2.98 -0.13 4.77
CA ASP A 197 -3.53 0.89 3.86
C ASP A 197 -3.08 0.66 2.42
N VAL A 198 -1.83 0.22 2.25
CA VAL A 198 -1.26 0.00 0.91
C VAL A 198 -1.96 -1.15 0.20
N ALA A 199 -2.26 -2.28 0.88
CA ALA A 199 -2.97 -3.39 0.24
C ALA A 199 -4.38 -2.99 -0.23
N VAL A 200 -5.09 -2.16 0.55
CA VAL A 200 -6.39 -1.60 0.14
C VAL A 200 -6.23 -0.69 -1.08
N GLN A 201 -5.27 0.25 -1.04
CA GLN A 201 -4.98 1.14 -2.17
C GLN A 201 -4.68 0.35 -3.44
N LYS A 202 -3.84 -0.69 -3.32
CA LYS A 202 -3.45 -1.55 -4.44
C LYS A 202 -4.66 -2.29 -5.03
N ALA A 203 -5.47 -2.93 -4.18
CA ALA A 203 -6.68 -3.64 -4.63
C ALA A 203 -7.63 -2.70 -5.39
N ARG A 204 -7.91 -1.52 -4.81
CA ARG A 204 -8.74 -0.49 -5.41
C ARG A 204 -8.18 0.04 -6.73
N THR A 205 -6.86 0.22 -6.82
CA THR A 205 -6.19 0.74 -8.02
C THR A 205 -6.33 -0.20 -9.21
N ALA A 206 -6.02 -1.48 -9.04
CA ALA A 206 -6.17 -2.47 -10.10
C ALA A 206 -7.63 -2.62 -10.58
N THR A 207 -8.58 -2.63 -9.64
CA THR A 207 -10.02 -2.63 -9.96
C THR A 207 -10.42 -1.36 -10.70
N PHE A 208 -10.00 -0.19 -10.22
CA PHE A 208 -10.36 1.10 -10.79
C PHE A 208 -9.87 1.24 -12.23
N PHE A 209 -8.57 1.06 -12.49
CA PHE A 209 -8.02 1.25 -13.84
C PHE A 209 -8.50 0.20 -14.84
N SER A 210 -8.95 -0.97 -14.37
CA SER A 210 -9.58 -2.00 -15.20
C SER A 210 -11.09 -1.80 -15.41
N SER A 211 -11.71 -0.84 -14.72
CA SER A 211 -13.15 -0.57 -14.78
C SER A 211 -13.52 0.21 -16.05
N GLU A 212 -14.73 -0.01 -16.55
CA GLU A 212 -15.34 0.84 -17.58
C GLU A 212 -15.58 2.28 -17.13
N LEU A 213 -15.62 2.51 -15.81
CA LEU A 213 -15.92 3.81 -15.20
C LEU A 213 -14.68 4.69 -15.00
N ALA A 214 -13.45 4.18 -15.21
CA ALA A 214 -12.22 4.87 -14.82
C ALA A 214 -12.10 6.28 -15.43
N ALA A 215 -12.22 6.39 -16.76
CA ALA A 215 -12.16 7.67 -17.45
C ALA A 215 -13.29 8.62 -17.01
N THR A 216 -14.52 8.11 -16.92
CA THR A 216 -15.70 8.90 -16.53
C THR A 216 -15.55 9.43 -15.11
N TYR A 217 -15.03 8.61 -14.19
CA TYR A 217 -14.82 9.00 -12.80
C TYR A 217 -13.72 10.07 -12.69
N LEU A 218 -12.58 9.90 -13.36
CA LEU A 218 -11.49 10.89 -13.35
C LEU A 218 -11.92 12.24 -13.93
N VAL A 219 -12.64 12.24 -15.05
CA VAL A 219 -13.18 13.48 -15.64
C VAL A 219 -14.28 14.07 -14.74
N GLY A 220 -15.12 13.22 -14.16
CA GLY A 220 -16.23 13.60 -13.27
C GLY A 220 -15.78 14.27 -11.97
N LEU A 221 -14.53 14.11 -11.54
CA LEU A 221 -13.94 14.87 -10.43
C LEU A 221 -13.95 16.38 -10.68
N ASN A 222 -14.09 16.83 -11.94
CA ASN A 222 -14.14 18.23 -12.35
C ASN A 222 -12.94 19.05 -11.80
N ARG A 223 -11.76 18.44 -11.88
CA ARG A 223 -10.46 19.05 -11.57
C ARG A 223 -9.66 19.06 -12.86
N ASP A 224 -9.30 20.25 -13.35
CA ASP A 224 -8.67 20.43 -14.67
C ASP A 224 -7.46 19.50 -14.85
N GLU A 225 -6.58 19.44 -13.84
CA GLU A 225 -5.39 18.60 -13.90
C GLU A 225 -5.71 17.09 -13.99
N ILE A 226 -6.77 16.63 -13.32
CA ILE A 226 -7.13 15.20 -13.30
C ILE A 226 -7.69 14.77 -14.66
N SER A 227 -8.48 15.64 -15.29
CA SER A 227 -9.01 15.38 -16.64
C SER A 227 -7.89 15.28 -17.69
N ASP A 228 -6.82 16.07 -17.54
CA ASP A 228 -5.66 16.00 -18.43
C ASP A 228 -4.95 14.65 -18.38
N TYR A 229 -4.85 13.99 -17.21
CA TYR A 229 -4.23 12.67 -17.10
C TYR A 229 -4.95 11.61 -17.95
N VAL A 230 -6.29 11.66 -18.05
CA VAL A 230 -7.06 10.76 -18.92
C VAL A 230 -6.63 10.94 -20.39
N GLN A 231 -6.51 12.18 -20.84
CA GLN A 231 -6.09 12.46 -22.20
C GLN A 231 -4.63 12.08 -22.45
N ARG A 232 -3.74 12.30 -21.47
CA ARG A 232 -2.33 11.87 -21.54
C ARG A 232 -2.22 10.36 -21.72
N VAL A 233 -2.99 9.57 -20.96
CA VAL A 233 -3.01 8.10 -21.09
C VAL A 233 -3.46 7.70 -22.49
N ARG A 234 -4.57 8.26 -23.00
CA ARG A 234 -5.07 7.93 -24.35
C ARG A 234 -4.08 8.24 -25.46
N VAL A 235 -3.39 9.39 -25.37
CA VAL A 235 -2.35 9.76 -26.32
C VAL A 235 -1.15 8.82 -26.21
N PHE A 236 -0.69 8.56 -24.99
CA PHE A 236 0.49 7.73 -24.72
C PHE A 236 0.30 6.28 -25.18
N LEU A 237 -0.87 5.69 -24.94
CA LEU A 237 -1.19 4.33 -25.39
C LEU A 237 -1.63 4.26 -26.85
N ASN A 238 -1.76 5.42 -27.53
CA ASN A 238 -2.38 5.53 -28.86
C ASN A 238 -3.76 4.84 -28.94
N ASP A 239 -4.56 5.00 -27.88
CA ASP A 239 -5.87 4.37 -27.73
C ASP A 239 -6.89 5.41 -27.20
N PRO A 240 -7.81 5.90 -28.04
CA PRO A 240 -8.83 6.86 -27.61
C PRO A 240 -9.87 6.25 -26.65
N GLN A 241 -9.93 4.93 -26.52
CA GLN A 241 -10.80 4.20 -25.60
C GLN A 241 -10.04 3.68 -24.36
N ALA A 242 -8.78 4.08 -24.14
CA ALA A 242 -8.11 3.74 -22.90
C ALA A 242 -8.90 4.24 -21.67
N LEU A 243 -8.84 3.46 -20.59
CA LEU A 243 -9.55 3.68 -19.32
C LEU A 243 -11.08 3.51 -19.40
N THR A 244 -11.56 2.65 -20.31
CA THR A 244 -12.99 2.27 -20.43
C THR A 244 -13.20 0.76 -20.33
N GLY A 245 -12.37 0.06 -19.56
CA GLY A 245 -12.50 -1.40 -19.32
C GLY A 245 -12.06 -2.31 -20.47
N GLN A 246 -11.48 -1.76 -21.55
CA GLN A 246 -10.94 -2.56 -22.66
C GLN A 246 -9.64 -3.29 -22.30
N HIS A 247 -8.91 -2.79 -21.30
CA HIS A 247 -7.66 -3.35 -20.84
C HIS A 247 -7.72 -3.58 -19.34
N ALA A 248 -7.18 -4.72 -18.89
CA ALA A 248 -6.95 -5.02 -17.50
C ALA A 248 -5.57 -4.49 -17.08
N PHE A 249 -5.55 -3.62 -16.07
CA PHE A 249 -4.34 -3.06 -15.49
C PHE A 249 -4.10 -3.66 -14.09
N SER A 250 -2.89 -4.15 -13.86
CA SER A 250 -2.35 -4.38 -12.53
C SER A 250 -1.64 -3.12 -12.02
N ASP A 251 -1.30 -3.07 -10.74
CA ASP A 251 -0.44 -2.00 -10.23
C ASP A 251 0.96 -2.01 -10.83
N ARG A 252 1.45 -3.15 -11.33
CA ARG A 252 2.72 -3.16 -12.06
C ARG A 252 2.63 -2.35 -13.35
N ALA A 253 1.54 -2.51 -14.09
CA ALA A 253 1.29 -1.73 -15.30
C ALA A 253 1.09 -0.25 -14.96
N GLY A 254 0.28 0.05 -13.93
CA GLY A 254 0.11 1.42 -13.41
C GLY A 254 1.42 2.06 -12.96
N GLY A 255 2.29 1.27 -12.34
CA GLY A 255 3.64 1.67 -11.95
C GLY A 255 4.57 1.92 -13.13
N ASN A 256 4.39 1.25 -14.28
CA ASN A 256 5.09 1.63 -15.50
C ASN A 256 4.61 3.01 -16.00
N LEU A 257 3.30 3.24 -16.02
CA LEU A 257 2.70 4.50 -16.50
C LEU A 257 2.98 5.70 -15.60
N SER A 258 3.43 5.47 -14.36
CA SER A 258 3.68 6.50 -13.34
C SER A 258 5.16 6.88 -13.20
N ARG A 259 6.05 6.35 -14.05
CA ARG A 259 7.49 6.64 -13.95
C ARG A 259 7.85 8.04 -14.47
N PRO A 260 8.75 8.77 -13.79
CA PRO A 260 9.28 10.02 -14.31
C PRO A 260 10.19 9.81 -15.54
N TYR A 261 10.64 8.56 -15.75
CA TYR A 261 11.30 8.08 -16.96
C TYR A 261 10.64 6.78 -17.41
N PHE A 262 10.09 6.73 -18.62
CA PHE A 262 9.50 5.52 -19.19
C PHE A 262 10.38 4.99 -20.35
N PRO A 263 10.75 3.70 -20.33
CA PRO A 263 10.53 2.73 -19.26
C PRO A 263 11.37 2.99 -18.01
N ASP A 264 10.96 2.36 -16.91
CA ASP A 264 11.68 2.41 -15.64
C ASP A 264 13.16 2.01 -15.82
N GLY A 265 14.08 2.77 -15.22
CA GLY A 265 15.52 2.53 -15.29
C GLY A 265 16.24 3.13 -16.50
N GLU A 266 15.53 3.74 -17.46
CA GLU A 266 16.15 4.43 -18.60
C GLU A 266 16.15 5.96 -18.43
N LEU A 267 17.25 6.50 -17.90
CA LEU A 267 17.40 7.95 -17.69
C LEU A 267 17.31 8.74 -19.01
N GLY A 268 16.70 9.93 -18.95
CA GLY A 268 16.61 10.87 -20.07
C GLY A 268 15.49 10.56 -21.08
N ARG A 269 14.65 9.56 -20.82
CA ARG A 269 13.45 9.27 -21.61
C ARG A 269 12.26 10.20 -21.24
N PRO A 270 11.23 10.30 -22.08
CA PRO A 270 9.96 10.91 -21.67
C PRO A 270 9.34 10.21 -20.45
N HIS A 271 8.53 10.93 -19.68
CA HIS A 271 7.83 10.37 -18.52
C HIS A 271 6.59 9.57 -18.95
N GLY A 272 6.14 8.65 -18.08
CA GLY A 272 4.86 7.97 -18.25
C GLY A 272 3.67 8.92 -18.07
N PRO A 273 2.49 8.61 -18.64
CA PRO A 273 1.39 9.57 -18.74
C PRO A 273 0.78 9.95 -17.39
N LEU A 274 0.97 9.12 -16.35
CA LEU A 274 0.47 9.37 -14.98
C LEU A 274 1.49 10.09 -14.09
N SER A 275 2.72 10.30 -14.59
CA SER A 275 3.80 10.95 -13.86
C SER A 275 3.89 12.45 -14.17
N ARG A 276 4.52 13.20 -13.25
CA ARG A 276 5.10 14.51 -13.58
C ARG A 276 6.38 14.33 -14.42
N PRO A 277 6.76 15.32 -15.26
CA PRO A 277 8.10 15.34 -15.83
C PRO A 277 9.16 15.40 -14.73
N ILE A 278 10.34 14.84 -14.98
CA ILE A 278 11.41 14.76 -13.96
C ILE A 278 11.78 16.12 -13.34
N THR A 279 11.66 17.22 -14.09
CA THR A 279 11.94 18.58 -13.60
C THR A 279 10.96 19.08 -12.53
N GLU A 280 9.81 18.43 -12.40
CA GLU A 280 8.77 18.72 -11.40
C GLU A 280 8.54 17.55 -10.44
N TRP A 281 9.11 16.39 -10.73
CA TRP A 281 8.86 15.17 -10.00
C TRP A 281 9.64 15.13 -8.67
N SER A 282 8.98 14.69 -7.62
CA SER A 282 9.59 14.31 -6.35
C SER A 282 8.72 13.24 -5.66
N PRO A 283 9.19 12.61 -4.57
CA PRO A 283 8.32 11.77 -3.74
C PRO A 283 7.05 12.47 -3.24
N PHE A 284 7.02 13.81 -3.22
CA PHE A 284 5.86 14.63 -2.84
C PHE A 284 5.14 15.27 -4.05
N ALA A 285 5.52 14.90 -5.27
CA ALA A 285 4.96 15.43 -6.51
C ALA A 285 5.00 14.36 -7.62
N THR A 286 4.37 13.21 -7.36
CA THR A 286 4.52 12.01 -8.20
C THR A 286 3.71 12.05 -9.50
N GLY A 287 2.64 12.85 -9.56
CA GLY A 287 1.72 12.93 -10.71
C GLY A 287 0.29 12.70 -10.28
N LEU A 288 -0.44 11.83 -10.97
CA LEU A 288 -1.86 11.56 -10.69
C LEU A 288 -2.08 11.11 -9.24
N GLN A 289 -1.20 10.27 -8.69
CA GLN A 289 -1.31 9.76 -7.32
C GLN A 289 -1.41 10.89 -6.30
N GLU A 290 -0.48 11.83 -6.34
CA GLU A 290 -0.48 12.98 -5.44
C GLU A 290 -1.63 13.95 -5.77
N SER A 291 -1.90 14.18 -7.06
CA SER A 291 -2.91 15.15 -7.51
C SER A 291 -4.33 14.76 -7.07
N LEU A 292 -4.60 13.46 -6.95
CA LEU A 292 -5.87 12.94 -6.44
C LEU A 292 -6.11 13.30 -4.97
N VAL A 293 -5.08 13.24 -4.13
CA VAL A 293 -5.20 13.40 -2.67
C VAL A 293 -4.91 14.83 -2.18
N ARG A 294 -4.20 15.64 -2.98
CA ARG A 294 -3.79 17.00 -2.62
C ARG A 294 -4.92 17.87 -2.02
N PRO A 295 -6.15 17.93 -2.58
CA PRO A 295 -7.18 18.82 -2.05
C PRO A 295 -7.61 18.46 -0.62
N GLU A 296 -7.74 17.17 -0.29
CA GLU A 296 -8.11 16.76 1.06
C GLU A 296 -6.97 16.93 2.05
N VAL A 297 -5.71 16.76 1.61
CA VAL A 297 -4.54 17.08 2.45
C VAL A 297 -4.54 18.57 2.82
N VAL A 298 -4.72 19.47 1.84
CA VAL A 298 -4.78 20.92 2.08
C VAL A 298 -5.94 21.29 3.01
N LYS A 299 -7.11 20.69 2.80
CA LYS A 299 -8.28 20.88 3.66
C LYS A 299 -8.03 20.39 5.10
N HIS A 300 -7.33 19.27 5.26
CA HIS A 300 -6.94 18.76 6.57
C HIS A 300 -5.97 19.70 7.29
N LEU A 301 -5.00 20.27 6.57
CA LEU A 301 -4.08 21.26 7.14
C LEU A 301 -4.84 22.47 7.68
N GLY A 302 -5.83 22.97 6.94
CA GLY A 302 -6.72 24.04 7.40
C GLY A 302 -7.55 23.67 8.63
N PHE A 303 -7.82 22.38 8.87
CA PHE A 303 -8.49 21.93 10.09
C PHE A 303 -7.53 21.87 11.27
N VAL A 304 -6.32 21.37 11.07
CA VAL A 304 -5.29 21.27 12.12
C VAL A 304 -4.79 22.64 12.56
N ASP A 305 -4.70 23.62 11.65
CA ASP A 305 -4.27 24.99 11.95
C ASP A 305 -5.39 25.89 12.52
N GLY A 306 -6.62 25.37 12.61
CA GLY A 306 -7.78 26.10 13.13
C GLY A 306 -8.37 27.15 12.19
N THR A 307 -7.97 27.17 10.91
CA THR A 307 -8.54 28.08 9.89
C THR A 307 -9.83 27.54 9.26
N SER A 308 -10.18 26.27 9.52
CA SER A 308 -11.38 25.57 9.07
C SER A 308 -11.95 24.68 10.16
N ASP A 309 -13.26 24.75 10.40
CA ASP A 309 -13.98 23.78 11.26
C ASP A 309 -14.24 22.43 10.55
N LYS A 310 -13.91 22.34 9.26
CA LYS A 310 -14.12 21.13 8.44
C LYS A 310 -12.82 20.36 8.29
N GLY A 311 -12.75 19.19 8.93
CA GLY A 311 -11.71 18.19 8.67
C GLY A 311 -11.77 17.63 7.26
N ALA A 312 -10.71 16.91 6.86
CA ALA A 312 -10.75 16.09 5.64
C ALA A 312 -11.95 15.15 5.66
N ALA A 313 -12.47 14.83 4.46
CA ALA A 313 -13.42 13.74 4.33
C ALA A 313 -12.83 12.43 4.90
N ASN A 314 -13.68 11.46 5.22
CA ASN A 314 -13.23 10.11 5.62
C ASN A 314 -12.47 9.36 4.49
N GLU A 315 -12.26 10.00 3.35
CA GLU A 315 -11.59 9.47 2.16
C GLU A 315 -10.55 10.45 1.64
N CYS A 316 -9.51 9.93 1.02
CA CYS A 316 -8.34 10.70 0.57
C CYS A 316 -8.61 11.57 -0.67
N VAL A 317 -9.62 11.26 -1.48
CA VAL A 317 -9.86 11.96 -2.77
C VAL A 317 -11.01 12.96 -2.70
N GLY A 318 -11.73 13.05 -1.58
CA GLY A 318 -12.66 14.14 -1.28
C GLY A 318 -13.99 14.09 -2.02
N LEU A 319 -14.36 12.93 -2.56
CA LEU A 319 -15.72 12.71 -3.04
C LEU A 319 -16.59 12.29 -1.86
N LEU A 320 -17.52 13.17 -1.47
CA LEU A 320 -18.72 12.68 -0.83
C LEU A 320 -19.47 11.89 -1.90
N ASN A 321 -19.89 10.67 -1.56
CA ASN A 321 -20.79 9.83 -2.34
C ASN A 321 -22.10 10.60 -2.66
N GLU A 322 -22.08 11.51 -3.63
CA GLU A 322 -23.27 12.12 -4.20
C GLU A 322 -23.88 11.11 -5.19
N GLY A 323 -24.27 9.93 -4.70
CA GLY A 323 -25.13 9.00 -5.46
C GLY A 323 -24.90 7.50 -5.32
N GLY A 324 -23.87 7.00 -4.63
CA GLY A 324 -23.68 5.55 -4.45
C GLY A 324 -22.40 5.20 -3.70
N ASP A 325 -22.38 4.02 -3.08
CA ASP A 325 -21.29 3.45 -2.25
C ASP A 325 -20.01 3.12 -3.06
N ILE A 326 -19.51 4.05 -3.89
CA ILE A 326 -18.34 3.83 -4.75
C ILE A 326 -17.09 4.40 -4.08
N HIS A 327 -16.31 3.50 -3.49
CA HIS A 327 -15.05 3.77 -2.80
C HIS A 327 -13.81 3.46 -3.66
N LEU A 328 -13.95 3.37 -4.99
CA LEU A 328 -12.87 2.96 -5.91
C LEU A 328 -11.58 3.78 -5.78
N LEU A 329 -11.65 5.04 -5.34
CA LEU A 329 -10.49 5.89 -5.08
C LEU A 329 -10.44 6.39 -3.62
N GLY A 330 -11.16 5.75 -2.69
CA GLY A 330 -11.31 6.23 -1.31
C GLY A 330 -9.97 6.36 -0.55
N ASN A 331 -8.94 5.60 -0.96
CA ASN A 331 -7.58 5.70 -0.41
C ASN A 331 -6.57 6.34 -1.39
N GLY A 332 -7.02 6.92 -2.49
CA GLY A 332 -6.16 7.29 -3.62
C GLY A 332 -5.78 6.09 -4.47
N ILE A 333 -4.63 6.17 -5.14
CA ILE A 333 -4.08 5.08 -5.98
C ILE A 333 -2.68 4.68 -5.54
N GLN A 334 -2.26 3.46 -5.92
CA GLN A 334 -0.89 3.01 -5.78
C GLN A 334 -0.15 2.94 -7.13
N ILE A 335 1.16 3.18 -7.11
CA ILE A 335 2.01 3.23 -8.32
C ILE A 335 3.14 2.20 -8.29
N PHE A 336 2.99 1.15 -7.47
CA PHE A 336 3.94 0.05 -7.39
C PHE A 336 3.25 -1.31 -7.18
N PRO A 337 3.88 -2.41 -7.62
CA PRO A 337 3.24 -3.71 -7.78
C PRO A 337 2.67 -4.33 -6.50
N GLY A 338 1.69 -5.22 -6.66
CA GLY A 338 1.07 -5.99 -5.58
C GLY A 338 -0.44 -6.20 -5.71
N SER A 339 -1.04 -6.02 -6.88
CA SER A 339 -2.47 -6.25 -7.07
C SER A 339 -2.81 -6.69 -8.49
N VAL A 340 -3.95 -7.38 -8.59
CA VAL A 340 -4.57 -7.73 -9.87
C VAL A 340 -6.10 -7.59 -9.80
N PRO A 341 -6.74 -7.22 -10.92
CA PRO A 341 -8.19 -7.30 -11.05
C PRO A 341 -8.65 -8.76 -11.12
N ILE A 342 -9.84 -9.04 -10.60
CA ILE A 342 -10.47 -10.37 -10.59
C ILE A 342 -11.59 -10.39 -11.62
N TYR A 343 -11.63 -11.43 -12.45
CA TYR A 343 -12.59 -11.56 -13.54
C TYR A 343 -13.46 -12.82 -13.42
N ARG A 344 -14.68 -12.73 -13.93
CA ARG A 344 -15.56 -13.85 -14.24
C ARG A 344 -15.81 -13.87 -15.75
N GLY A 345 -15.08 -14.75 -16.45
CA GLY A 345 -15.00 -14.67 -17.91
C GLY A 345 -14.30 -13.37 -18.32
N SER A 346 -14.99 -12.53 -19.09
CA SER A 346 -14.50 -11.20 -19.52
C SER A 346 -14.94 -10.05 -18.61
N THR A 347 -15.68 -10.34 -17.54
CA THR A 347 -16.26 -9.30 -16.68
C THR A 347 -15.42 -9.10 -15.43
N LEU A 348 -15.05 -7.84 -15.15
CA LEU A 348 -14.45 -7.43 -13.88
C LEU A 348 -15.45 -7.60 -12.73
N ILE A 349 -15.06 -8.31 -11.66
CA ILE A 349 -15.90 -8.55 -10.47
C ILE A 349 -15.23 -8.12 -9.14
N GLY A 350 -14.08 -7.46 -9.21
CA GLY A 350 -13.36 -6.95 -8.05
C GLY A 350 -11.85 -6.92 -8.24
N GLY A 351 -11.10 -6.92 -7.15
CA GLY A 351 -9.65 -6.95 -7.16
C GLY A 351 -9.06 -7.47 -5.85
N ILE A 352 -7.84 -7.98 -5.93
CA ILE A 352 -7.04 -8.34 -4.76
C ILE A 352 -5.79 -7.47 -4.70
N GLY A 353 -5.45 -7.00 -3.51
CA GLY A 353 -4.24 -6.25 -3.22
C GLY A 353 -3.46 -6.89 -2.08
N VAL A 354 -2.15 -6.86 -2.20
CA VAL A 354 -1.17 -7.46 -1.28
C VAL A 354 -0.06 -6.47 -1.03
N SER A 355 0.30 -6.27 0.24
CA SER A 355 1.42 -5.42 0.60
C SER A 355 2.12 -5.85 1.88
N GLY A 356 3.44 -5.90 1.85
CA GLY A 356 4.24 -5.96 3.07
C GLY A 356 5.66 -6.48 2.89
N ASP A 357 5.99 -7.14 1.77
CA ASP A 357 7.34 -7.62 1.49
C ASP A 357 7.87 -6.97 0.19
N GLY A 358 8.80 -7.62 -0.52
CA GLY A 358 9.24 -7.15 -1.83
C GLY A 358 8.07 -7.09 -2.84
N VAL A 359 8.13 -6.12 -3.75
CA VAL A 359 7.04 -5.87 -4.72
C VAL A 359 6.76 -7.06 -5.65
N ASP A 360 7.77 -7.90 -5.92
CA ASP A 360 7.59 -9.11 -6.73
C ASP A 360 6.92 -10.23 -5.90
N GLN A 361 7.18 -10.32 -4.58
CA GLN A 361 6.45 -11.21 -3.68
C GLN A 361 4.98 -10.79 -3.59
N ASP A 362 4.70 -9.50 -3.41
CA ASP A 362 3.34 -8.96 -3.35
C ASP A 362 2.56 -9.31 -4.64
N ASP A 363 3.15 -9.06 -5.81
CA ASP A 363 2.56 -9.38 -7.12
C ASP A 363 2.27 -10.87 -7.28
N MET A 364 3.26 -11.70 -6.95
CA MET A 364 3.13 -13.15 -7.07
C MET A 364 2.00 -13.68 -6.17
N ILE A 365 1.94 -13.22 -4.91
CA ILE A 365 0.90 -13.65 -3.97
C ILE A 365 -0.48 -13.25 -4.46
N ALA A 366 -0.64 -11.99 -4.93
CA ALA A 366 -1.89 -11.51 -5.50
C ALA A 366 -2.30 -12.36 -6.71
N PHE A 367 -1.44 -12.49 -7.71
CA PHE A 367 -1.74 -13.16 -8.98
C PHE A 367 -1.96 -14.67 -8.85
N LEU A 368 -1.11 -15.37 -8.07
CA LEU A 368 -1.24 -16.82 -7.89
C LEU A 368 -2.46 -17.18 -7.04
N SER A 369 -2.89 -16.32 -6.12
CA SER A 369 -4.11 -16.58 -5.35
C SER A 369 -5.35 -16.63 -6.25
N VAL A 370 -5.52 -15.64 -7.13
CA VAL A 370 -6.61 -15.59 -8.10
C VAL A 370 -6.53 -16.77 -9.07
N HIS A 371 -5.33 -17.08 -9.56
CA HIS A 371 -5.12 -18.22 -10.45
C HIS A 371 -5.55 -19.55 -9.81
N ARG A 372 -5.01 -19.87 -8.62
CA ARG A 372 -5.25 -21.14 -7.92
C ARG A 372 -6.71 -21.31 -7.51
N VAL A 373 -7.37 -20.23 -7.06
CA VAL A 373 -8.81 -20.25 -6.77
C VAL A 373 -9.61 -20.45 -8.05
N GLY A 374 -9.20 -19.81 -9.16
CA GLY A 374 -9.83 -20.01 -10.46
C GLY A 374 -9.72 -21.45 -10.96
N GLU A 375 -8.57 -22.10 -10.79
CA GLU A 375 -8.40 -23.52 -11.10
C GLU A 375 -9.26 -24.42 -10.20
N ALA A 376 -9.39 -24.08 -8.91
CA ALA A 376 -10.13 -24.88 -7.94
C ALA A 376 -11.66 -24.78 -8.13
N LEU A 377 -12.17 -23.58 -8.43
CA LEU A 377 -13.62 -23.31 -8.47
C LEU A 377 -14.20 -23.23 -9.89
N GLY A 378 -13.42 -22.77 -10.86
CA GLY A 378 -13.90 -22.49 -12.22
C GLY A 378 -14.92 -21.35 -12.33
N THR A 379 -15.12 -20.56 -11.26
CA THR A 379 -16.12 -19.47 -11.20
C THR A 379 -15.54 -18.07 -11.40
N LEU A 380 -14.22 -17.93 -11.25
CA LEU A 380 -13.47 -16.68 -11.40
C LEU A 380 -12.06 -16.97 -11.91
N GLY A 381 -11.29 -15.94 -12.24
CA GLY A 381 -9.90 -16.07 -12.63
C GLY A 381 -9.20 -14.73 -12.81
N ASN A 382 -7.94 -14.80 -13.21
CA ASN A 382 -7.19 -13.63 -13.66
C ASN A 382 -7.85 -13.02 -14.90
N ALA A 383 -7.54 -11.77 -15.18
CA ALA A 383 -7.92 -11.14 -16.45
C ALA A 383 -7.56 -12.03 -17.65
N PRO A 384 -8.44 -12.13 -18.67
CA PRO A 384 -8.12 -12.79 -19.94
C PRO A 384 -6.83 -12.22 -20.53
N LYS A 385 -5.95 -13.09 -21.04
CA LYS A 385 -4.60 -12.69 -21.50
C LYS A 385 -4.64 -11.65 -22.62
N GLU A 386 -5.67 -11.73 -23.47
CA GLU A 386 -5.90 -10.85 -24.60
C GLU A 386 -6.25 -9.40 -24.23
N ILE A 387 -6.66 -9.12 -22.99
CA ILE A 387 -6.94 -7.77 -22.51
C ILE A 387 -5.93 -7.28 -21.47
N ARG A 388 -4.92 -8.06 -21.10
CA ARG A 388 -3.94 -7.64 -20.09
C ARG A 388 -3.07 -6.51 -20.64
N ALA A 389 -2.67 -5.59 -19.77
CA ALA A 389 -1.84 -4.45 -20.16
C ALA A 389 -0.49 -4.83 -20.80
N ASP A 390 0.02 -6.05 -20.60
CA ASP A 390 1.24 -6.55 -21.27
C ASP A 390 1.05 -6.89 -22.77
N THR A 391 -0.17 -6.75 -23.29
CA THR A 391 -0.46 -6.69 -24.72
C THR A 391 -0.21 -5.32 -25.34
N ILE A 392 -0.05 -4.27 -24.51
CA ILE A 392 0.16 -2.89 -24.94
C ILE A 392 1.65 -2.60 -25.09
N GLU A 393 2.03 -2.03 -26.23
CA GLU A 393 3.41 -1.63 -26.55
C GLU A 393 3.48 -0.14 -26.87
N VAL A 394 4.38 0.57 -26.21
CA VAL A 394 4.65 2.01 -26.41
C VAL A 394 6.14 2.17 -26.67
N ASP A 395 6.51 2.81 -27.79
CA ASP A 395 7.91 3.03 -28.19
C ASP A 395 8.80 1.77 -28.17
N ASN A 396 8.26 0.62 -28.62
CA ASN A 396 8.89 -0.72 -28.58
C ASN A 396 9.10 -1.30 -27.17
N VAL A 397 8.41 -0.76 -26.17
CA VAL A 397 8.41 -1.25 -24.79
C VAL A 397 7.02 -1.75 -24.45
N ARG A 398 6.91 -3.03 -24.09
CA ARG A 398 5.68 -3.60 -23.56
C ARG A 398 5.50 -3.24 -22.09
N LEU A 399 4.28 -2.87 -21.71
CA LEU A 399 3.96 -2.73 -20.29
C LEU A 399 4.11 -4.10 -19.60
N ARG A 400 4.38 -4.08 -18.30
CA ARG A 400 4.46 -5.31 -17.51
C ARG A 400 3.15 -5.51 -16.77
N TYR A 401 2.62 -6.74 -16.79
CA TYR A 401 1.40 -7.08 -16.05
C TYR A 401 1.72 -7.68 -14.68
N ILE A 402 2.61 -8.66 -14.58
CA ILE A 402 3.04 -9.28 -13.33
C ILE A 402 4.54 -9.57 -13.39
N SER A 403 5.21 -9.58 -12.24
CA SER A 403 6.54 -10.18 -12.10
C SER A 403 6.60 -11.02 -10.84
N CYS A 404 7.22 -12.20 -10.94
CA CYS A 404 7.35 -13.12 -9.82
C CYS A 404 8.84 -13.34 -9.52
N PRO A 405 9.22 -13.48 -8.24
CA PRO A 405 10.63 -13.59 -7.87
C PRO A 405 11.28 -14.83 -8.46
N PHE A 406 12.58 -14.75 -8.73
CA PHE A 406 13.39 -15.94 -8.99
C PHE A 406 13.46 -16.82 -7.73
N ASN A 407 13.29 -18.13 -7.89
CA ASN A 407 13.20 -19.11 -6.81
C ASN A 407 12.31 -18.58 -5.68
N PRO A 408 10.99 -18.50 -5.87
CA PRO A 408 10.16 -17.74 -4.96
C PRO A 408 9.74 -18.50 -3.70
N PHE A 409 9.76 -19.83 -3.69
CA PHE A 409 9.25 -20.63 -2.57
C PHE A 409 10.37 -21.18 -1.68
N LEU A 410 10.10 -21.32 -0.38
CA LEU A 410 11.10 -21.76 0.62
C LEU A 410 11.52 -23.22 0.43
N ASP A 411 10.55 -24.10 0.19
CA ASP A 411 10.73 -25.57 0.20
C ASP A 411 10.71 -26.19 -1.21
N GLU A 412 10.62 -25.36 -2.25
CA GLU A 412 10.53 -25.78 -3.64
C GLU A 412 11.53 -25.01 -4.51
N SER A 413 11.91 -25.62 -5.64
CA SER A 413 12.85 -25.02 -6.61
C SER A 413 12.18 -24.57 -7.90
N GLU A 414 10.84 -24.53 -7.92
CA GLU A 414 10.05 -24.08 -9.07
C GLU A 414 10.49 -22.66 -9.49
N GLN A 415 10.58 -22.44 -10.80
CA GLN A 415 10.96 -21.16 -11.40
C GLN A 415 9.83 -20.71 -12.32
N GLU A 416 9.81 -19.42 -12.67
CA GLU A 416 8.82 -18.88 -13.62
C GLU A 416 7.38 -19.21 -13.21
N VAL A 417 7.10 -19.20 -11.89
CA VAL A 417 5.86 -19.73 -11.30
C VAL A 417 4.59 -19.02 -11.77
N CYS A 418 4.73 -17.86 -12.42
CA CYS A 418 3.62 -17.07 -12.98
C CYS A 418 3.50 -17.20 -14.51
N ASN A 419 4.48 -17.82 -15.17
CA ASN A 419 4.49 -17.96 -16.61
C ASN A 419 3.35 -18.89 -17.06
N GLY A 420 2.66 -18.51 -18.14
CA GLY A 420 1.55 -19.29 -18.70
C GLY A 420 0.23 -19.19 -17.93
N LYS A 421 0.14 -18.42 -16.84
CA LYS A 421 -1.06 -18.30 -15.98
C LYS A 421 -1.92 -17.07 -16.27
#